data_AF-A0A497Q9B7-F1
#
_entry.id   AF-A0A497Q9B7-F1
#
_cell.length_a   1.000
_cell.length_b   1.000
_cell.length_c   1.000
_cell.angle_alpha   90.00
_cell.angle_beta   90.00
_cell.angle_gamma   90.00
#
_symmetry.space_group_name_H-M   'P 1'
#
loop_
_entity.id
_entity.type
_entity.pdbx_description
1 polymer ?
#
loop_
_entity_poly.entity_id
_entity_poly.type
_entity_poly.pdbx_seq_one_letter_code
_entity_poly.pdbx_strand_id
1 'polypeptide(L)'
;MLGQFVNGRREDIVIASKVIALVKELAEKYNVKPVNIALRYLINKGVVPIVGIKRPSHVEDLVLTFEFGLSPTEMDKIHVTLDKVKFAKLTVVPYMIKRLVTP
;
A
#
# COMPACT_ATOMS: atom_id res chain seq x y z
N MET A 1 -19.18 16.61 15.23
CA MET A 1 -18.33 15.39 15.19
C MET A 1 -18.43 14.63 13.86
N LEU A 2 -19.61 14.14 13.45
CA LEU A 2 -19.76 13.25 12.28
C LEU A 2 -19.20 13.82 10.95
N GLY A 3 -19.40 15.12 10.68
CA GLY A 3 -18.94 15.75 9.44
C GLY A 3 -17.41 15.84 9.29
N GLN A 4 -16.68 15.99 10.40
CA GLN A 4 -15.20 15.99 10.38
C GLN A 4 -14.65 14.59 10.08
N PHE A 5 -15.31 13.54 10.59
CA PHE A 5 -14.95 12.14 10.27
C PHE A 5 -15.24 11.77 8.81
N VAL A 6 -16.32 12.31 8.21
CA VAL A 6 -16.66 12.06 6.80
C VAL A 6 -15.67 12.78 5.87
N ASN A 7 -15.29 14.02 6.19
CA ASN A 7 -14.32 14.78 5.39
C ASN A 7 -12.91 14.16 5.46
N GLY A 8 -12.45 13.73 6.64
CA GLY A 8 -11.16 13.04 6.77
C GLY A 8 -11.08 11.77 5.92
N ARG A 9 -12.14 10.94 5.91
CA ARG A 9 -12.18 9.74 5.04
C ARG A 9 -12.15 10.05 3.55
N ARG A 10 -12.78 11.15 3.10
CA ARG A 10 -12.73 11.57 1.69
C ARG A 10 -11.33 12.00 1.28
N GLU A 11 -10.62 12.72 2.15
CA GLU A 11 -9.24 13.12 1.92
C GLU A 11 -8.32 11.89 1.79
N ASP A 12 -8.43 10.91 2.69
CA ASP A 12 -7.62 9.69 2.62
C ASP A 12 -7.85 8.88 1.34
N ILE A 13 -9.11 8.78 0.87
CA ILE A 13 -9.45 8.11 -0.39
C ILE A 13 -8.80 8.81 -1.59
N VAL A 14 -8.79 10.14 -1.61
CA VAL A 14 -8.16 10.93 -2.67
C VAL A 14 -6.63 10.77 -2.64
N ILE A 15 -6.02 10.60 -1.48
CA ILE A 15 -4.58 10.37 -1.39
C ILE A 15 -4.25 8.93 -1.79
N ALA A 16 -5.03 7.95 -1.34
CA ALA A 16 -4.88 6.55 -1.74
C ALA A 16 -5.00 6.38 -3.27
N SER A 17 -5.93 7.09 -3.92
CA SER A 17 -6.06 7.04 -5.38
C SER A 17 -4.83 7.60 -6.10
N LYS A 18 -4.20 8.66 -5.57
CA LYS A 18 -2.94 9.20 -6.08
C LYS A 18 -1.79 8.20 -5.95
N VAL A 19 -1.69 7.50 -4.82
CA VAL A 19 -0.70 6.42 -4.62
C VAL A 19 -0.94 5.30 -5.63
N ILE A 20 -2.19 4.87 -5.81
CA ILE A 20 -2.54 3.81 -6.78
C ILE A 20 -2.16 4.22 -8.20
N ALA A 21 -2.42 5.48 -8.59
CA ALA A 21 -2.04 5.99 -9.90
C ALA A 21 -0.51 6.00 -10.10
N LEU A 22 0.25 6.48 -9.11
CA LEU A 22 1.71 6.48 -9.14
C LEU A 22 2.28 5.06 -9.25
N VAL A 23 1.73 4.11 -8.49
CA VAL A 23 2.16 2.71 -8.55
C VAL A 23 1.89 2.10 -9.92
N LYS A 24 0.76 2.45 -10.57
CA LYS A 24 0.45 1.99 -11.93
C LYS A 24 1.40 2.58 -12.97
N GLU A 25 1.69 3.87 -12.90
CA GLU A 25 2.66 4.54 -13.79
C GLU A 25 4.05 3.88 -13.70
N LEU A 26 4.51 3.60 -12.48
CA LEU A 26 5.77 2.90 -12.27
C LEU A 26 5.71 1.45 -12.77
N ALA A 27 4.60 0.75 -12.56
CA ALA A 27 4.41 -0.61 -13.04
C ALA A 27 4.51 -0.68 -14.57
N GLU A 28 3.91 0.29 -15.27
CA GLU A 28 4.03 0.43 -16.73
C GLU A 28 5.48 0.74 -17.14
N LYS A 29 6.15 1.67 -16.46
CA LYS A 29 7.56 2.02 -16.72
C LYS A 29 8.49 0.81 -16.64
N TYR A 30 8.31 -0.04 -15.64
CA TYR A 30 9.14 -1.22 -15.41
C TYR A 30 8.60 -2.49 -16.11
N ASN A 31 7.45 -2.40 -16.80
CA ASN A 31 6.75 -3.53 -17.42
C ASN A 31 6.49 -4.69 -16.44
N VAL A 32 6.04 -4.37 -15.23
CA VAL A 32 5.72 -5.33 -14.16
C VAL A 32 4.30 -5.11 -13.65
N LYS A 33 3.82 -6.00 -12.77
CA LYS A 33 2.52 -5.79 -12.12
C LYS A 33 2.65 -4.76 -10.99
N PRO A 34 1.58 -4.00 -10.67
CA PRO A 34 1.56 -3.06 -9.55
C PRO A 34 2.01 -3.64 -8.20
N VAL A 35 1.76 -4.94 -7.96
CA VAL A 35 2.20 -5.64 -6.75
C VAL A 35 3.73 -5.69 -6.63
N ASN A 36 4.45 -5.80 -7.75
CA ASN A 36 5.91 -5.81 -7.74
C ASN A 36 6.48 -4.47 -7.30
N ILE A 37 5.89 -3.36 -7.73
CA ILE A 37 6.29 -2.01 -7.28
C ILE A 37 6.08 -1.87 -5.77
N ALA A 38 4.93 -2.31 -5.26
CA ALA A 38 4.61 -2.24 -3.83
C ALA A 38 5.60 -3.07 -2.98
N LEU A 39 5.94 -4.28 -3.43
CA LEU A 39 6.91 -5.12 -2.74
C LEU A 39 8.33 -4.57 -2.87
N ARG A 40 8.71 -4.05 -4.03
CA ARG A 40 10.01 -3.41 -4.24
C ARG A 40 10.20 -2.22 -3.33
N TYR A 41 9.15 -1.41 -3.13
CA TYR A 41 9.17 -0.32 -2.16
C TYR A 41 9.48 -0.80 -0.73
N LEU A 42 8.83 -1.88 -0.28
CA LEU A 42 9.10 -2.47 1.05
C LEU A 42 10.53 -3.00 1.16
N ILE A 43 11.00 -3.72 0.13
CA ILE A 43 12.36 -4.27 0.09
C ILE A 43 13.40 -3.16 0.09
N ASN A 44 13.22 -2.11 -0.71
CA ASN A 44 14.12 -0.95 -0.75
C ASN A 44 14.14 -0.19 0.59
N LYS A 45 13.07 -0.25 1.38
CA LYS A 45 13.02 0.31 2.75
C LYS A 45 13.77 -0.57 3.77
N GLY A 46 14.28 -1.73 3.36
CA GLY A 46 14.93 -2.71 4.25
C GLY A 46 13.95 -3.62 4.98
N VAL A 47 12.69 -3.68 4.57
CA VAL A 47 11.69 -4.59 5.14
C VAL A 47 11.70 -5.91 4.37
N VAL A 48 11.57 -7.04 5.08
CA VAL A 48 11.42 -8.38 4.48
C VAL A 48 9.94 -8.74 4.43
N PRO A 49 9.25 -8.62 3.27
CA PRO A 49 7.83 -8.94 3.16
C PRO A 49 7.60 -10.46 3.14
N ILE A 50 6.65 -10.93 3.95
CA ILE A 50 6.14 -12.32 3.90
C ILE A 50 4.86 -12.30 3.06
N VAL A 51 4.92 -12.85 1.84
CA VAL A 51 3.79 -12.81 0.91
C VAL A 51 2.98 -14.10 0.98
N GLY A 52 1.70 -13.99 1.35
CA GLY A 52 0.76 -15.10 1.32
C GLY A 52 0.28 -15.39 -0.11
N ILE A 53 0.60 -16.57 -0.63
CA ILE A 53 0.19 -17.02 -1.97
C ILE A 53 -0.78 -18.19 -1.88
N LYS A 54 -1.75 -18.22 -2.80
CA LYS A 54 -2.71 -19.33 -2.94
C LYS A 54 -2.57 -20.10 -4.26
N ARG A 55 -1.85 -19.53 -5.23
CA ARG A 55 -1.66 -20.08 -6.58
C ARG A 55 -0.18 -20.05 -6.94
N PRO A 56 0.39 -21.14 -7.51
CA PRO A 56 1.79 -21.19 -7.92
C PRO A 56 2.17 -20.09 -8.92
N SER A 57 1.30 -19.74 -9.86
CA SER A 57 1.56 -18.70 -10.87
C SER A 57 1.85 -17.31 -10.28
N HIS A 58 1.39 -17.03 -9.05
CA HIS A 58 1.74 -15.79 -8.38
C HIS A 58 3.21 -15.75 -7.95
N VAL A 59 3.85 -16.91 -7.73
CA VAL A 59 5.27 -16.95 -7.36
C VAL A 59 6.11 -16.38 -8.48
N GLU A 60 5.88 -16.86 -9.71
CA GLU A 60 6.60 -16.41 -10.91
C GLU A 60 6.47 -14.90 -11.10
N ASP A 61 5.25 -14.37 -10.96
CA ASP A 61 5.00 -12.92 -11.02
C ASP A 61 5.78 -12.16 -9.94
N LEU A 62 5.82 -12.66 -8.71
CA LEU A 62 6.41 -11.98 -7.57
C LEU A 62 7.94 -11.96 -7.61
N VAL A 63 8.57 -12.96 -8.23
CA VAL A 63 10.02 -13.04 -8.42
C VAL A 63 10.52 -11.85 -9.25
N LEU A 64 9.73 -11.34 -10.20
CA LEU A 64 10.06 -10.15 -11.00
C LEU A 64 10.30 -8.89 -10.15
N THR A 65 9.84 -8.87 -8.90
CA THR A 65 10.14 -7.80 -7.92
C THR A 65 11.65 -7.62 -7.70
N PHE A 66 12.43 -8.68 -7.85
CA PHE A 66 13.87 -8.64 -7.58
C PHE A 66 14.70 -8.16 -8.78
N GLU A 67 14.13 -8.19 -9.99
CA GLU A 67 14.81 -7.91 -11.27
C GLU A 67 14.98 -6.42 -11.58
N PHE A 68 14.34 -5.53 -10.82
CA PHE A 68 14.44 -4.07 -11.01
C PHE A 68 14.58 -3.34 -9.68
N GLY A 69 15.10 -2.11 -9.69
CA GLY A 69 15.20 -1.26 -8.51
C GLY A 69 14.48 0.07 -8.69
N LEU A 70 13.74 0.49 -7.67
CA LEU A 70 13.22 1.86 -7.60
C LEU A 70 14.37 2.82 -7.29
N SER A 71 14.44 3.92 -8.03
CA SER A 71 15.39 5.00 -7.79
C SER A 71 15.05 5.77 -6.50
N PRO A 72 16.02 6.48 -5.89
CA PRO A 72 15.77 7.30 -4.71
C PRO A 72 14.63 8.30 -4.92
N THR A 73 14.59 8.95 -6.09
CA THR A 73 13.54 9.91 -6.46
C THR A 73 12.15 9.27 -6.52
N GLU A 74 12.03 8.03 -7.00
CA GLU A 74 10.75 7.31 -7.04
C GLU A 74 10.32 6.86 -5.64
N MET A 75 11.27 6.40 -4.83
CA MET A 75 11.03 6.08 -3.42
C MET A 75 10.50 7.29 -2.65
N ASP A 76 11.11 8.46 -2.85
CA ASP A 76 10.69 9.71 -2.22
C ASP A 76 9.30 10.14 -2.68
N LYS A 77 8.99 10.03 -3.98
CA LYS A 77 7.64 10.32 -4.50
C LYS A 77 6.56 9.45 -3.87
N ILE A 78 6.83 8.14 -3.73
CA ILE A 78 5.91 7.21 -3.07
C ILE A 78 5.76 7.58 -1.59
N HIS A 79 6.88 7.82 -0.89
CA HIS A 79 6.89 8.14 0.53
C HIS A 79 6.16 9.45 0.86
N VAL A 80 6.45 10.54 0.15
CA VAL A 80 5.81 11.85 0.34
C VAL A 80 4.30 11.79 0.08
N THR A 81 3.87 10.92 -0.84
CA THR A 81 2.44 10.73 -1.12
C THR A 81 1.76 9.90 -0.02
N LEU A 82 2.45 8.86 0.50
CA LEU A 82 1.95 8.03 1.60
C LEU A 82 1.88 8.76 2.94
N ASP A 83 2.85 9.62 3.26
CA ASP A 83 2.90 10.36 4.53
C ASP A 83 1.72 11.32 4.72
N LYS A 84 1.09 11.72 3.61
CA LYS A 84 -0.13 12.54 3.65
C LYS A 84 -1.36 11.73 4.06
N VAL A 85 -1.31 10.40 3.95
CA VAL A 85 -2.43 9.54 4.33
C VAL A 85 -2.50 9.44 5.84
N LYS A 86 -3.57 10.00 6.41
CA LYS A 86 -3.84 9.91 7.84
C LYS A 86 -4.72 8.68 8.07
N PHE A 87 -4.23 7.48 7.76
CA PHE A 87 -4.87 6.18 8.09
C PHE A 87 -4.95 5.93 9.61
N ALA A 88 -5.18 6.98 10.41
CA ALA A 88 -5.41 6.91 11.83
C ALA A 88 -6.58 5.95 12.10
N LYS A 89 -6.20 4.77 12.61
CA LYS A 89 -7.01 3.81 13.37
C LYS A 89 -7.83 2.77 12.59
N LEU A 90 -7.19 1.88 11.82
CA LEU A 90 -7.71 0.50 11.69
C LEU A 90 -7.65 -0.27 13.04
N THR A 91 -6.94 0.27 14.03
CA THR A 91 -6.84 -0.24 15.41
C THR A 91 -8.10 -0.12 16.26
N VAL A 92 -9.13 0.66 15.88
CA VAL A 92 -10.39 0.68 16.66
C VAL A 92 -11.33 -0.48 16.31
N VAL A 93 -11.16 -1.13 15.15
CA VAL A 93 -12.09 -2.17 14.68
C VAL A 93 -12.04 -3.46 15.51
N PRO A 94 -10.86 -4.00 15.91
CA PRO A 94 -10.82 -5.22 16.71
C PRO A 94 -11.53 -5.08 18.07
N TYR A 95 -11.36 -3.94 18.74
CA TYR A 95 -11.96 -3.69 20.06
C TYR A 95 -13.49 -3.47 19.97
N MET A 96 -13.98 -2.87 18.89
CA MET A 96 -15.42 -2.68 18.67
C MET A 96 -16.14 -3.98 18.33
N ILE A 97 -15.53 -4.88 17.54
CA ILE A 97 -16.10 -6.21 17.27
C ILE A 97 -16.08 -7.05 18.57
N LYS A 98 -15.00 -7.02 19.36
CA LYS A 98 -14.97 -7.69 20.68
C LYS A 98 -16.09 -7.21 21.60
N ARG A 99 -16.44 -5.92 21.56
CA ARG A 99 -17.49 -5.31 22.39
C ARG A 99 -18.92 -5.54 21.87
N LEU A 100 -19.08 -6.00 20.63
CA LEU A 100 -20.37 -6.34 20.01
C LEU A 100 -20.63 -7.85 19.98
N VAL A 101 -19.58 -8.67 20.05
CA VAL A 101 -19.65 -10.15 19.98
C VAL A 101 -19.48 -10.80 21.35
N THR A 102 -18.97 -10.08 22.35
CA THR A 102 -19.02 -10.52 23.76
C THR A 102 -20.24 -9.86 24.40
N PRO A 103 -21.20 -10.62 24.97
CA PRO A 103 -22.43 -10.07 25.56
C PRO A 103 -22.17 -9.14 26.75
#